data_AF-A0A848T979-F1
#
_entry.id   AF-A0A848T979-F1
#
_cell.length_a   1.000
_cell.length_b   1.000
_cell.length_c   1.000
_cell.angle_alpha   90.00
_cell.angle_beta   90.00
_cell.angle_gamma   90.00
#
_symmetry.space_group_name_H-M   'P 1'
#
loop_
_entity.id
_entity.type
_entity.pdbx_description
1 polymer ?
#
loop_
_entity_poly.entity_id
_entity_poly.type
_entity_poly.pdbx_seq_one_letter_code
_entity_poly.pdbx_strand_id
1 'polypeptide(L)'
;MTTFLGPQMSERGHGTIIVSGVTAALGGNWWATAFAPSKFAQRVLAISLAKQPGPKGVRVAYLFICGVIDTAEPRTKFVPTEPGEFFINPASIAESPLMLVE
;
A
#
# COMPACT_ATOMS: atom_id res chain seq x y z
N MET A 1 18.68 -18.90 -4.43
CA MET A 1 19.15 -17.63 -3.83
C MET A 1 18.17 -16.52 -4.19
N THR A 2 16.94 -16.61 -3.68
CA THR A 2 15.89 -15.61 -3.88
C THR A 2 15.15 -15.55 -2.57
N THR A 3 15.40 -14.51 -1.78
CA THR A 3 14.65 -14.26 -0.54
C THR A 3 13.22 -13.93 -0.94
N PHE A 4 12.38 -14.96 -0.96
CA PHE A 4 10.95 -14.81 -1.14
C PHE A 4 10.43 -14.00 0.06
N LEU A 5 9.53 -13.04 -0.13
CA LEU A 5 8.81 -12.43 0.98
C LEU A 5 7.75 -13.42 1.44
N GLY A 6 7.69 -13.73 2.75
CA GLY A 6 6.70 -14.65 3.31
C GLY A 6 7.05 -16.14 3.53
N PRO A 7 8.29 -16.67 3.40
CA PRO A 7 8.64 -18.03 3.80
C PRO A 7 8.24 -18.35 5.23
N GLN A 8 8.61 -17.49 6.18
CA GLN A 8 8.27 -17.67 7.59
C GLN A 8 6.76 -17.61 7.85
N MET A 9 6.02 -16.76 7.14
CA MET A 9 4.55 -16.71 7.23
C MET A 9 3.91 -17.96 6.64
N SER A 10 4.48 -18.47 5.54
CA SER A 10 4.05 -19.70 4.88
C SER A 10 4.34 -20.94 5.72
N GLU A 11 5.51 -20.99 6.38
CA GLU A 11 5.90 -22.07 7.31
C GLU A 11 5.00 -22.09 8.54
N ARG A 12 4.62 -20.91 9.07
CA ARG A 12 3.65 -20.80 10.16
C ARG A 12 2.22 -21.15 9.73
N GLY A 13 1.92 -21.18 8.43
CA GLY A 13 0.58 -21.38 7.90
C GLY A 13 -0.38 -20.20 8.11
N HIS A 14 0.13 -19.05 8.56
CA HIS A 14 -0.66 -17.83 8.75
C HIS A 14 0.19 -16.56 8.66
N GLY A 15 -0.41 -15.47 8.18
CA GLY A 15 0.18 -14.14 8.18
C GLY A 15 -0.60 -13.18 7.29
N THR A 16 -0.39 -11.88 7.50
CA THR A 16 -1.01 -10.84 6.70
C THR A 16 0.08 -9.88 6.18
N ILE A 17 0.06 -9.62 4.87
CA ILE A 17 0.90 -8.62 4.19
C ILE A 17 -0.02 -7.51 3.70
N ILE A 18 0.20 -6.29 4.20
CA ILE A 18 -0.52 -5.09 3.77
C ILE A 18 0.44 -4.24 2.95
N VAL A 19 0.00 -3.86 1.75
CA VAL A 19 0.78 -3.04 0.82
C VAL A 19 0.04 -1.73 0.60
N SER A 20 0.66 -0.61 1.01
CA SER A 20 0.13 0.73 0.76
C SER A 20 0.38 1.15 -0.69
N GLY A 21 -0.70 1.31 -1.44
CA GLY A 21 -0.72 1.76 -2.81
C GLY A 21 -1.21 3.19 -2.97
N VAL A 22 -1.10 3.68 -4.20
CA VAL A 22 -1.56 5.01 -4.62
C VAL A 22 -2.20 4.89 -5.99
N THR A 23 -3.04 5.84 -6.38
CA THR A 23 -3.73 5.86 -7.68
C THR A 23 -2.79 5.78 -8.87
N ALA A 24 -1.56 6.28 -8.75
CA ALA A 24 -0.53 6.14 -9.79
C ALA A 24 -0.13 4.67 -10.08
N ALA A 25 -0.52 3.71 -9.23
CA ALA A 25 -0.34 2.29 -9.47
C ALA A 25 -1.38 1.70 -10.46
N LEU A 26 -2.44 2.44 -10.82
CA LEU A 26 -3.46 1.99 -11.77
C LEU A 26 -3.15 2.36 -13.22
N GLY A 27 -2.35 3.39 -13.45
CA GLY A 27 -2.02 3.88 -14.79
C GLY A 27 -1.12 5.11 -14.78
N GLY A 28 -0.77 5.61 -15.96
CA GLY A 28 0.05 6.80 -16.12
C GLY A 28 -0.74 8.07 -15.79
N ASN A 29 -0.27 8.83 -14.81
CA ASN A 29 -0.74 10.19 -14.53
C ASN A 29 0.37 11.18 -14.88
N TRP A 30 0.02 12.33 -15.46
CA TRP A 30 0.98 13.35 -15.91
C TRP A 30 1.93 13.84 -14.79
N TRP A 31 1.43 13.88 -13.55
CA TRP A 31 2.18 14.30 -12.36
C TRP A 31 2.96 13.17 -11.68
N ALA A 32 2.79 11.92 -12.12
CA ALA A 32 3.34 10.74 -11.45
C ALA A 32 4.41 10.00 -12.25
N THR A 33 4.85 10.52 -13.39
CA THR A 33 5.79 9.86 -14.32
C THR A 33 7.05 9.32 -13.61
N ALA A 34 7.56 10.04 -12.62
CA ALA A 34 8.78 9.68 -11.89
C ALA A 34 8.62 8.43 -11.00
N PHE A 35 7.42 8.12 -10.50
CA PHE A 35 7.21 7.05 -9.51
C PHE A 35 6.09 6.05 -9.86
N ALA A 36 5.26 6.36 -10.86
CA ALA A 36 4.19 5.46 -11.33
C ALA A 36 4.71 4.07 -11.73
N PRO A 37 5.84 3.90 -12.45
CA PRO A 37 6.36 2.57 -12.80
C PRO A 37 6.63 1.71 -11.56
N SER A 38 7.27 2.30 -10.54
CA SER A 38 7.59 1.60 -9.28
C SER A 38 6.33 1.22 -8.51
N LYS A 39 5.31 2.09 -8.49
CA LYS A 39 4.03 1.81 -7.82
C LYS A 39 3.21 0.74 -8.55
N PHE A 40 3.26 0.71 -9.88
CA PHE A 40 2.67 -0.38 -10.66
C PHE A 40 3.37 -1.72 -10.37
N ALA A 41 4.70 -1.75 -10.36
CA ALA A 41 5.48 -2.95 -10.01
C ALA A 41 5.16 -3.45 -8.60
N GLN A 42 4.98 -2.55 -7.63
CA GLN A 42 4.55 -2.89 -6.27
C GLN A 42 3.19 -3.62 -6.25
N ARG A 43 2.22 -3.15 -7.05
CA ARG A 43 0.90 -3.81 -7.18
C ARG A 43 1.02 -5.18 -7.82
N VAL A 44 1.80 -5.32 -8.88
CA VAL A 44 2.04 -6.61 -9.55
C VAL A 44 2.68 -7.60 -8.57
N LEU A 45 3.65 -7.15 -7.77
CA LEU A 45 4.26 -7.98 -6.73
C LEU A 45 3.23 -8.42 -5.68
N ALA A 46 2.36 -7.53 -5.21
CA ALA A 46 1.30 -7.88 -4.27
C ALA A 46 0.35 -8.95 -4.82
N ILE A 47 0.00 -8.88 -6.12
CA ILE A 47 -0.81 -9.90 -6.79
C ILE A 47 -0.06 -11.24 -6.85
N SER A 48 1.23 -11.25 -7.14
CA SER A 48 2.06 -12.46 -7.13
C SER A 48 2.14 -13.09 -5.74
N LEU A 49 2.26 -12.26 -4.69
CA LEU A 49 2.21 -12.70 -3.30
C LEU A 49 0.81 -13.21 -2.91
N ALA A 50 -0.27 -12.66 -3.44
CA ALA A 50 -1.59 -13.23 -3.19
C ALA A 50 -1.74 -14.63 -3.82
N LYS A 51 -1.04 -14.91 -4.92
CA LYS A 51 -1.13 -16.20 -5.65
C LYS A 51 -0.20 -17.28 -5.11
N GLN A 52 1.02 -16.94 -4.70
CA GLN A 52 2.03 -17.94 -4.33
C GLN A 52 1.96 -18.36 -2.85
N PRO A 53 2.09 -17.45 -1.86
CA PRO A 53 1.89 -17.78 -0.45
C PRO A 53 0.42 -17.75 0.00
N GLY A 54 -0.50 -17.21 -0.81
CA GLY A 54 -1.96 -17.24 -0.53
C GLY A 54 -2.51 -18.61 -0.13
N PRO A 55 -2.29 -19.67 -0.94
CA PRO A 55 -2.70 -21.03 -0.61
C PRO A 55 -2.05 -21.61 0.66
N LYS A 56 -1.01 -20.97 1.20
CA LYS A 56 -0.30 -21.38 2.43
C LYS A 56 -0.79 -20.61 3.67
N GLY A 57 -1.95 -19.95 3.59
CA GLY A 57 -2.55 -19.21 4.71
C GLY A 57 -2.06 -17.78 4.87
N VAL A 58 -1.31 -17.23 3.90
CA VAL A 58 -0.85 -15.83 3.93
C VAL A 58 -1.86 -14.94 3.20
N ARG A 59 -2.48 -14.01 3.92
CA ARG A 59 -3.38 -13.00 3.35
C ARG A 59 -2.57 -11.83 2.81
N VAL A 60 -2.90 -11.36 1.60
CA VAL A 60 -2.26 -10.19 1.01
C VAL A 60 -3.32 -9.19 0.62
N ALA A 61 -3.17 -7.96 1.09
CA ALA A 61 -4.08 -6.87 0.79
C ALA A 61 -3.33 -5.66 0.23
N TYR A 62 -3.91 -5.05 -0.79
CA TYR A 62 -3.36 -3.86 -1.41
C TYR A 62 -4.31 -2.69 -1.14
N LEU A 63 -3.89 -1.76 -0.27
CA LEU A 63 -4.68 -0.62 0.15
C LEU A 63 -4.44 0.55 -0.79
N PHE A 64 -5.43 0.91 -1.60
CA PHE A 64 -5.35 2.09 -2.44
C PHE A 64 -5.63 3.36 -1.63
N ILE A 65 -4.60 4.16 -1.40
CA ILE A 65 -4.72 5.45 -0.71
C ILE A 65 -4.62 6.55 -1.77
N CYS A 66 -5.74 7.21 -2.03
CA CYS A 66 -5.83 8.30 -3.01
C CYS A 66 -6.09 9.62 -2.30
N GLY A 67 -5.03 10.38 -2.06
CA GLY A 67 -5.11 11.72 -1.48
C GLY A 67 -3.83 12.06 -0.74
N VAL A 68 -3.79 13.28 -0.19
CA VAL A 68 -2.65 13.75 0.59
C VAL A 68 -2.91 13.43 2.05
N ILE A 69 -2.01 12.66 2.67
CA ILE A 69 -2.15 12.24 4.06
C ILE A 69 -1.70 13.38 4.98
N ASP A 70 -2.45 13.60 6.05
CA ASP A 70 -2.12 14.60 7.07
C ASP A 70 -0.83 14.20 7.82
N THR A 71 0.31 14.69 7.30
CA THR A 71 1.64 14.53 7.89
C THR A 71 2.41 15.84 7.77
N ALA A 72 3.51 15.98 8.51
CA ALA A 72 4.27 17.23 8.56
C ALA A 72 4.81 17.68 7.20
N GLU A 73 5.22 16.75 6.33
CA GLU A 73 5.84 17.08 5.04
C GLU A 73 4.84 17.65 4.02
N PRO A 74 3.67 17.04 3.77
CA PRO A 74 2.68 17.61 2.88
C PRO A 74 2.17 18.99 3.32
N ARG A 75 1.99 19.18 4.63
CA ARG A 75 1.59 20.48 5.21
C ARG A 75 2.61 21.60 5.04
N THR A 76 3.89 21.26 4.84
CA THR A 76 4.96 22.25 4.78
C THR A 76 5.55 22.42 3.39
N LYS A 77 5.58 21.36 2.56
CA LYS A 77 6.32 21.34 1.30
C LYS A 77 5.49 21.03 0.06
N PHE A 78 4.40 20.28 0.19
CA PHE A 78 3.67 19.78 -0.98
C PHE A 78 2.46 20.64 -1.30
N VAL A 79 1.59 20.88 -0.31
CA VAL A 79 0.34 21.63 -0.44
C VAL A 79 0.09 22.47 0.81
N PRO A 80 0.98 23.45 1.13
CA PRO A 80 0.95 24.18 2.39
C PRO A 80 -0.26 25.12 2.54
N THR A 81 -0.93 25.44 1.43
CA THR A 81 -2.07 26.37 1.39
C THR A 81 -3.42 25.67 1.50
N GLU A 82 -3.46 24.34 1.43
CA GLU A 82 -4.71 23.58 1.46
C GLU A 82 -5.30 23.54 2.88
N PRO A 83 -6.64 23.58 3.04
CA PRO A 83 -7.29 23.52 4.33
C PRO A 83 -7.15 22.14 4.97
N GLY A 84 -7.36 22.03 6.29
CA GLY A 84 -7.26 20.76 7.01
C GLY A 84 -8.13 19.64 6.43
N GLU A 85 -9.31 19.97 5.90
CA GLU A 85 -10.28 19.04 5.29
C GLU A 85 -9.78 18.40 3.99
N PHE A 86 -8.77 18.98 3.34
CA PHE A 86 -8.15 18.41 2.15
C PHE A 86 -7.34 17.14 2.47
N PHE A 87 -6.83 17.04 3.70
CA PHE A 87 -5.93 15.97 4.09
C PHE A 87 -6.69 14.77 4.65
N ILE A 88 -6.21 13.57 4.30
CA ILE A 88 -6.72 12.32 4.87
C ILE A 88 -6.10 12.11 6.25
N ASN A 89 -6.93 11.88 7.26
CA ASN A 89 -6.49 11.50 8.59
C ASN A 89 -5.79 10.11 8.57
N PRO A 90 -4.52 10.01 8.98
CA PRO A 90 -3.79 8.74 9.06
C PRO A 90 -4.49 7.68 9.91
N ALA A 91 -5.15 8.08 10.99
CA ALA A 91 -5.85 7.15 11.89
C ALA A 91 -6.99 6.43 11.17
N SER A 92 -7.77 7.16 10.36
CA SER A 92 -8.86 6.59 9.57
C SER A 92 -8.36 5.61 8.50
N ILE A 93 -7.17 5.85 7.93
CA ILE A 93 -6.53 4.89 7.01
C ILE A 93 -6.15 3.60 7.75
N ALA A 94 -5.66 3.71 8.98
CA ALA A 94 -5.18 2.58 9.78
C ALA A 94 -6.30 1.66 10.29
N GLU A 95 -7.53 2.15 10.40
CA GLU A 95 -8.71 1.33 10.73
C GLU A 95 -9.10 0.38 9.60
N SER A 96 -8.91 0.79 8.34
CA SER A 96 -9.28 0.00 7.16
C SER A 96 -8.62 -1.39 7.09
N PRO A 97 -7.31 -1.55 7.36
CA PRO A 97 -6.68 -2.86 7.32
C PRO A 97 -6.92 -3.73 8.56
N LEU A 98 -7.54 -3.22 9.64
CA LEU A 98 -7.72 -4.00 10.88
C LEU A 98 -8.51 -5.28 10.62
N MET A 99 -9.55 -5.21 9.78
CA MET A 99 -10.36 -6.36 9.33
C MET A 99 -9.58 -7.45 8.57
N LEU A 100 -8.33 -7.19 8.16
CA LEU A 100 -7.50 -8.14 7.41
C LEU A 100 -6.50 -8.89 8.31
N VAL A 101 -6.30 -8.39 9.53
CA VAL A 101 -5.38 -8.95 10.52
C VAL A 101 -6.11 -9.87 11.50
N GLU A 102 -7.40 -9.62 11.74
CA GLU A 102 -8.32 -10.50 12.47
C GLU A 102 -8.68 -11.78 11.67
#